data_AF-A0A964W1K0-F1
#
_entry.id   AF-A0A964W1K0-F1
#
_cell.length_a   1.000
_cell.length_b   1.000
_cell.length_c   1.000
_cell.angle_alpha   90.00
_cell.angle_beta   90.00
_cell.angle_gamma   90.00
#
_symmetry.space_group_name_H-M   'P 1'
#
loop_
_entity.id
_entity.type
_entity.pdbx_description
1 polymer ?
#
loop_
_entity_poly.entity_id
_entity_poly.type
_entity_poly.pdbx_seq_one_letter_code
_entity_poly.pdbx_strand_id
1 'polypeptide(L)'
;MKKIKVIVMLVILIFICSIVTKAVLKFQYNKSNSELNRKVEEIIDKLPIKKVDVPDESSKVDKNQNGVADPIDIVNSARKEAEQETVYKDAYYVGGYPPDGEGVCTDVIWRGFKGINVSIKDLIDKDIKENMAQYKGVNGKTDPNIDFRRVLNQDVFFKKNCINLTTEFKEGDINNLKEWQPGDIIVFIEGYEHIGIISDKRDEDGIPYVIHNSHPHASEAKLSWFHNPIHGHYRWKY
;
A
#
# COMPACT_ATOMS: atom_id res chain seq x y z
N MET A 1 -54.40 44.21 14.48
CA MET A 1 -54.10 43.15 13.47
C MET A 1 -53.21 43.60 12.31
N LYS A 2 -53.45 44.73 11.61
CA LYS A 2 -52.62 45.18 10.47
C LYS A 2 -51.13 45.44 10.82
N LYS A 3 -50.84 46.11 11.93
CA LYS A 3 -49.45 46.41 12.35
C LYS A 3 -48.59 45.17 12.60
N ILE A 4 -49.18 44.14 13.22
CA ILE A 4 -48.49 42.85 13.51
C ILE A 4 -48.13 42.14 12.19
N LYS A 5 -49.03 42.11 11.21
CA LYS A 5 -48.76 41.51 9.88
C LYS A 5 -47.62 42.20 9.15
N VAL A 6 -47.55 43.54 9.23
CA VAL A 6 -46.46 44.33 8.62
C VAL A 6 -45.11 44.03 9.29
N ILE A 7 -45.07 43.94 10.62
CA ILE A 7 -43.84 43.61 11.37
C ILE A 7 -43.36 42.20 11.01
N VAL A 8 -44.26 41.20 10.97
CA VAL A 8 -43.91 39.82 10.60
C VAL A 8 -43.36 39.76 9.17
N MET A 9 -43.96 40.48 8.23
CA MET A 9 -43.50 40.53 6.84
C MET A 9 -42.09 41.15 6.71
N LEU A 10 -41.81 42.22 7.48
CA LEU A 10 -40.48 42.84 7.53
C LEU A 10 -39.42 41.91 8.13
N VAL A 11 -39.74 41.18 9.20
CA VAL A 11 -38.81 40.19 9.80
C VAL A 11 -38.50 39.05 8.82
N ILE A 12 -39.52 38.55 8.12
CA ILE A 12 -39.34 37.52 7.08
C ILE A 12 -38.45 38.04 5.94
N LEU A 13 -38.66 39.28 5.51
CA LEU A 13 -37.85 39.89 4.46
C LEU A 13 -36.37 40.03 4.87
N ILE A 14 -36.11 40.49 6.11
CA ILE A 14 -34.75 40.60 6.65
C ILE A 14 -34.09 39.21 6.74
N PHE A 15 -34.84 38.19 7.17
CA PHE A 15 -34.34 36.83 7.25
C PHE A 15 -33.98 36.26 5.87
N ILE A 16 -34.85 36.46 4.86
CA ILE A 16 -34.57 36.07 3.47
C ILE A 16 -33.35 36.81 2.94
N CYS A 17 -33.25 38.13 3.12
CA CYS A 17 -32.08 38.91 2.71
C CYS A 17 -30.79 38.38 3.34
N SER A 18 -30.81 38.01 4.63
CA SER A 18 -29.65 37.42 5.32
C SER A 18 -29.21 36.09 4.72
N ILE A 19 -30.16 35.21 4.39
CA ILE A 19 -29.85 33.92 3.74
C ILE A 19 -29.25 34.15 2.35
N VAL A 20 -29.84 35.03 1.55
CA VAL A 20 -29.36 35.34 0.19
C VAL A 20 -27.94 35.91 0.25
N THR A 21 -27.66 36.84 1.16
CA THR A 21 -26.32 37.41 1.33
C THR A 21 -25.29 36.34 1.70
N LYS A 22 -25.62 35.43 2.63
CA LYS A 22 -24.72 34.30 2.99
C LYS A 22 -24.48 33.36 1.82
N ALA A 23 -25.51 33.06 1.02
CA ALA A 23 -25.39 32.22 -0.15
C ALA A 23 -24.50 32.85 -1.23
N VAL A 24 -24.65 34.16 -1.48
CA VAL A 24 -23.81 34.92 -2.42
C VAL A 24 -22.36 34.95 -1.95
N LEU A 25 -22.11 35.23 -0.67
CA LEU A 25 -20.75 35.22 -0.10
C LEU A 25 -20.11 33.84 -0.20
N LYS A 26 -20.85 32.77 0.12
CA LYS A 26 -20.35 31.38 0.00
C LYS A 26 -20.06 31.02 -1.46
N PHE A 27 -20.90 31.45 -2.40
CA PHE A 27 -20.68 31.23 -3.83
C PHE A 27 -19.44 31.97 -4.34
N GLN A 28 -19.28 33.24 -3.99
CA GLN A 28 -18.10 34.04 -4.34
C GLN A 28 -16.82 33.46 -3.75
N TYR A 29 -16.86 33.05 -2.48
CA TYR A 29 -15.75 32.38 -1.80
C TYR A 29 -15.35 31.08 -2.50
N ASN A 30 -16.33 30.20 -2.78
CA ASN A 30 -16.08 28.94 -3.47
C ASN A 30 -15.51 29.13 -4.88
N LYS A 31 -16.05 30.11 -5.63
CA LYS A 31 -15.55 30.44 -6.97
C LYS A 31 -14.09 30.93 -6.91
N SER A 32 -13.79 31.85 -6.01
CA SER A 32 -12.42 32.37 -5.81
C SER A 32 -11.45 31.27 -5.41
N ASN A 33 -11.82 30.39 -4.48
CA ASN A 33 -11.00 29.24 -4.10
C ASN A 33 -10.77 28.27 -5.25
N SER A 34 -11.80 27.97 -6.04
CA SER A 34 -11.66 27.09 -7.21
C SER A 34 -10.69 27.66 -8.26
N GLU A 35 -10.71 28.98 -8.47
CA GLU A 35 -9.83 29.64 -9.42
C GLU A 35 -8.39 29.71 -8.91
N LEU A 36 -8.20 29.92 -7.59
CA LEU A 36 -6.89 29.87 -6.95
C LEU A 36 -6.28 28.47 -7.03
N ASN A 37 -7.05 27.43 -6.70
CA ASN A 37 -6.59 26.04 -6.77
C ASN A 37 -6.14 25.67 -8.19
N ARG A 38 -6.94 26.04 -9.20
CA ARG A 38 -6.57 25.83 -10.61
C ARG A 38 -5.26 26.53 -10.99
N LYS A 39 -5.04 27.77 -10.52
CA LYS A 39 -3.79 28.50 -10.78
C LYS A 39 -2.59 27.89 -10.07
N VAL A 40 -2.77 27.38 -8.86
CA VAL A 40 -1.74 26.66 -8.10
C VAL A 40 -1.36 25.37 -8.83
N GLU A 41 -2.34 24.57 -9.26
CA GLU A 41 -2.11 23.37 -10.08
C GLU A 41 -1.36 23.71 -11.37
N GLU A 42 -1.76 24.76 -12.09
CA GLU A 42 -1.10 25.20 -13.33
C GLU A 42 0.34 25.68 -13.12
N ILE A 43 0.67 26.24 -11.94
CA ILE A 43 2.03 26.64 -11.57
C ILE A 43 2.87 25.41 -11.21
N ILE A 44 2.32 24.49 -10.41
CA ILE A 44 2.99 23.24 -10.01
C ILE A 44 3.37 22.43 -11.25
N ASP A 45 2.46 22.30 -12.22
CA ASP A 45 2.68 21.58 -13.47
C ASP A 45 3.77 22.22 -14.36
N LYS A 46 4.01 23.53 -14.20
CA LYS A 46 5.04 24.29 -14.92
C LYS A 46 6.39 24.32 -14.19
N LEU A 47 6.45 23.91 -12.92
CA LEU A 47 7.72 23.79 -12.23
C LEU A 47 8.45 22.58 -12.81
N PRO A 48 9.73 22.71 -13.21
CA PRO A 48 10.54 21.56 -13.61
C PRO A 48 10.85 20.75 -12.36
N ILE A 49 9.91 19.94 -11.90
CA ILE A 49 10.16 18.93 -10.89
C ILE A 49 11.09 17.92 -11.57
N LYS A 50 12.37 17.98 -11.21
CA LYS A 50 13.38 17.09 -11.75
C LYS A 50 13.13 15.70 -11.18
N LYS A 51 12.24 14.94 -11.83
CA LYS A 51 11.97 13.54 -11.47
C LYS A 51 13.28 12.78 -11.40
N VAL A 52 13.52 12.13 -10.26
CA VAL A 52 14.68 11.25 -10.08
C VAL A 52 14.44 10.00 -10.91
N ASP A 53 15.27 9.83 -11.95
CA ASP A 53 15.23 8.65 -12.80
C ASP A 53 16.12 7.56 -12.18
N VAL A 54 15.49 6.54 -11.61
CA VAL A 54 16.17 5.39 -11.01
C VAL A 54 16.19 4.26 -12.05
N PRO A 55 17.37 3.81 -12.50
CA PRO A 55 17.47 2.72 -13.47
C PRO A 55 16.78 1.44 -12.97
N ASP A 56 16.08 0.78 -13.88
CA ASP A 56 15.52 -0.55 -13.65
C ASP A 56 16.64 -1.60 -13.73
N GLU A 57 17.01 -2.15 -12.58
CA GLU A 57 17.99 -3.23 -12.42
C GLU A 57 17.31 -4.54 -11.96
N SER A 58 15.97 -4.61 -12.08
CA SER A 58 15.21 -5.82 -11.73
C SER A 58 15.59 -7.01 -12.62
N SER A 59 15.53 -8.20 -12.02
CA SER A 59 15.74 -9.47 -12.73
C SER A 59 14.81 -9.57 -13.94
N LYS A 60 15.33 -10.08 -15.06
CA LYS A 60 14.54 -10.38 -16.27
C LYS A 60 14.23 -11.86 -16.42
N VAL A 61 14.46 -12.64 -15.37
CA VAL A 61 14.11 -14.06 -15.34
C VAL A 61 12.60 -14.21 -15.41
N ASP A 62 12.15 -15.11 -16.28
CA ASP A 62 10.77 -15.55 -16.46
C ASP A 62 10.78 -17.08 -16.30
N LYS A 63 10.62 -17.58 -15.06
CA LYS A 63 10.67 -19.03 -14.79
C LYS A 63 9.38 -19.72 -15.20
N ASN A 64 8.25 -19.02 -15.12
CA ASN A 64 6.95 -19.57 -15.48
C ASN A 64 6.70 -19.58 -17.01
N GLN A 65 7.57 -18.92 -17.78
CA GLN A 65 7.57 -18.81 -19.24
C GLN A 65 6.29 -18.18 -19.81
N ASN A 66 5.70 -17.22 -19.09
CA ASN A 66 4.47 -16.55 -19.51
C ASN A 66 4.73 -15.28 -20.36
N GLY A 67 6.00 -14.92 -20.59
CA GLY A 67 6.41 -13.74 -21.35
C GLY A 67 6.57 -12.46 -20.52
N VAL A 68 6.43 -12.55 -19.20
CA VAL A 68 6.61 -11.46 -18.23
C VAL A 68 7.69 -11.89 -17.23
N ALA A 69 8.61 -10.98 -16.89
CA ALA A 69 9.62 -11.29 -15.90
C ALA A 69 8.97 -11.51 -14.52
N ASP A 70 9.45 -12.52 -13.78
CA ASP A 70 8.94 -12.94 -12.49
C ASP A 70 8.77 -11.78 -11.46
N PRO A 71 9.71 -10.80 -11.32
CA PRO A 71 9.48 -9.68 -10.40
C PRO A 71 8.26 -8.84 -10.76
N ILE A 72 8.01 -8.67 -12.06
CA ILE A 72 6.86 -7.92 -12.57
C ILE A 72 5.58 -8.74 -12.43
N ASP A 73 5.64 -10.07 -12.57
CA ASP A 73 4.51 -10.95 -12.30
C ASP A 73 4.05 -10.93 -10.84
N ILE A 74 5.01 -10.90 -9.90
CA ILE A 74 4.72 -10.74 -8.47
C ILE A 74 3.95 -9.44 -8.25
N VAL A 75 4.46 -8.34 -8.80
CA VAL A 75 3.86 -7.01 -8.68
C VAL A 75 2.48 -6.95 -9.33
N ASN A 76 2.32 -7.45 -10.56
CA ASN A 76 1.05 -7.47 -11.27
C ASN A 76 0.01 -8.32 -10.54
N SER A 77 0.41 -9.46 -9.98
CA SER A 77 -0.50 -10.34 -9.25
C SER A 77 -0.92 -9.75 -7.90
N ALA A 78 0.00 -9.11 -7.18
CA ALA A 78 -0.30 -8.39 -5.94
C ALA A 78 -1.20 -7.16 -6.21
N ARG A 79 -0.93 -6.43 -7.30
CA ARG A 79 -1.69 -5.21 -7.67
C ARG A 79 -3.16 -5.48 -7.91
N LYS A 80 -3.53 -6.66 -8.41
CA LYS A 80 -4.94 -7.06 -8.56
C LYS A 80 -5.71 -6.92 -7.24
N GLU A 81 -5.07 -7.20 -6.10
CA GLU A 81 -5.70 -7.05 -4.79
C GLU A 81 -5.98 -5.56 -4.45
N ALA A 82 -5.02 -4.68 -4.74
CA ALA A 82 -5.19 -3.24 -4.57
C ALA A 82 -6.26 -2.66 -5.51
N GLU A 83 -6.30 -3.11 -6.77
CA GLU A 83 -7.30 -2.70 -7.76
C GLU A 83 -8.73 -3.19 -7.41
N GLN A 84 -8.83 -4.32 -6.72
CA GLN A 84 -10.10 -4.87 -6.22
C GLN A 84 -10.58 -4.21 -4.94
N GLU A 85 -9.77 -3.35 -4.31
CA GLU A 85 -10.03 -2.81 -2.98
C GLU A 85 -10.38 -3.92 -1.97
N THR A 86 -9.62 -5.03 -2.00
CA THR A 86 -9.84 -6.18 -1.11
C THR A 86 -9.90 -5.72 0.34
N VAL A 87 -11.01 -6.01 1.01
CA VAL A 87 -11.32 -5.48 2.33
C VAL A 87 -10.38 -6.06 3.38
N TYR A 88 -9.84 -5.19 4.23
CA TYR A 88 -9.05 -5.64 5.37
C TYR A 88 -9.93 -6.41 6.36
N LYS A 89 -9.64 -7.69 6.55
CA LYS A 89 -10.35 -8.56 7.49
C LYS A 89 -9.41 -9.58 8.12
N ASP A 90 -9.09 -9.33 9.38
CA ASP A 90 -8.36 -10.27 10.22
C ASP A 90 -9.29 -11.38 10.71
N ALA A 91 -9.20 -12.55 10.06
CA ALA A 91 -10.00 -13.72 10.36
C ALA A 91 -9.22 -15.01 10.08
N TYR A 92 -9.66 -16.09 10.75
CA TYR A 92 -9.13 -17.44 10.58
C TYR A 92 -9.93 -18.18 9.50
N TYR A 93 -9.23 -18.84 8.57
CA TYR A 93 -9.86 -19.61 7.49
C TYR A 93 -9.37 -21.05 7.52
N VAL A 94 -10.29 -22.01 7.47
CA VAL A 94 -9.94 -23.41 7.28
C VAL A 94 -9.37 -23.59 5.87
N GLY A 95 -8.18 -24.18 5.76
CA GLY A 95 -7.39 -24.20 4.51
C GLY A 95 -6.45 -22.99 4.37
N GLY A 96 -6.61 -21.99 5.22
CA GLY A 96 -5.74 -20.83 5.37
C GLY A 96 -5.96 -19.69 4.39
N TYR A 97 -6.65 -19.90 3.27
CA TYR A 97 -6.86 -18.85 2.27
C TYR A 97 -8.18 -18.11 2.49
N PRO A 98 -8.16 -16.77 2.62
CA PRO A 98 -9.39 -15.98 2.57
C PRO A 98 -10.06 -16.03 1.19
N PRO A 99 -11.37 -15.72 1.11
CA PRO A 99 -12.05 -15.39 -0.14
C PRO A 99 -11.38 -14.20 -0.87
N ASP A 100 -11.62 -14.07 -2.19
CA ASP A 100 -10.95 -13.06 -3.03
C ASP A 100 -11.17 -11.60 -2.57
N GLY A 101 -12.32 -11.29 -1.98
CA GLY A 101 -12.69 -9.93 -1.56
C GLY A 101 -12.23 -9.52 -0.16
N GLU A 102 -11.55 -10.39 0.57
CA GLU A 102 -11.04 -10.08 1.92
C GLU A 102 -9.64 -10.63 2.17
N GLY A 103 -8.93 -10.06 3.14
CA GLY A 103 -7.59 -10.50 3.51
C GLY A 103 -6.89 -9.53 4.46
N VAL A 104 -5.63 -9.80 4.73
CA VAL A 104 -4.72 -8.93 5.48
C VAL A 104 -3.42 -8.70 4.70
N CYS A 105 -2.48 -7.93 5.24
CA CYS A 105 -1.22 -7.59 4.61
C CYS A 105 -0.42 -8.82 4.11
N THR A 106 -0.40 -9.92 4.85
CA THR A 106 0.29 -11.16 4.46
C THR A 106 -0.37 -11.89 3.28
N ASP A 107 -1.65 -11.59 2.99
CA ASP A 107 -2.36 -12.20 1.87
C ASP A 107 -1.94 -11.63 0.51
N VAL A 108 -1.56 -10.35 0.48
CA VAL A 108 -0.93 -9.69 -0.68
C VAL A 108 0.32 -10.44 -1.12
N ILE A 109 1.08 -10.98 -0.17
CA ILE A 109 2.35 -11.66 -0.45
C ILE A 109 2.11 -12.96 -1.20
N TRP A 110 1.31 -13.89 -0.64
CA TRP A 110 1.09 -15.15 -1.34
C TRP A 110 0.30 -14.96 -2.65
N ARG A 111 -0.58 -13.95 -2.74
CA ARG A 111 -1.27 -13.60 -3.99
C ARG A 111 -0.30 -13.07 -5.05
N GLY A 112 0.70 -12.27 -4.65
CA GLY A 112 1.81 -11.87 -5.51
C GLY A 112 2.60 -13.08 -6.02
N PHE A 113 3.04 -13.95 -5.11
CA PHE A 113 3.83 -15.14 -5.46
C PHE A 113 3.09 -16.19 -6.30
N LYS A 114 1.75 -16.21 -6.26
CA LYS A 114 0.97 -17.01 -7.22
C LYS A 114 1.24 -16.61 -8.67
N GLY A 115 1.59 -15.34 -8.95
CA GLY A 115 1.97 -14.87 -10.28
C GLY A 115 3.13 -15.63 -10.89
N ILE A 116 4.05 -16.11 -10.06
CA ILE A 116 5.24 -16.86 -10.49
C ILE A 116 5.15 -18.35 -10.18
N ASN A 117 3.94 -18.87 -9.95
CA ASN A 117 3.67 -20.27 -9.59
C ASN A 117 4.41 -20.76 -8.33
N VAL A 118 4.65 -19.87 -7.35
CA VAL A 118 5.29 -20.22 -6.07
C VAL A 118 4.27 -20.24 -4.94
N SER A 119 4.22 -21.34 -4.20
CA SER A 119 3.39 -21.48 -3.00
C SER A 119 4.16 -21.07 -1.74
N ILE A 120 4.01 -19.81 -1.31
CA ILE A 120 4.61 -19.30 -0.06
C ILE A 120 4.16 -20.12 1.15
N LYS A 121 2.89 -20.55 1.16
CA LYS A 121 2.35 -21.41 2.22
C LYS A 121 3.14 -22.71 2.36
N ASP A 122 3.33 -23.45 1.26
CA ASP A 122 4.00 -24.76 1.33
C ASP A 122 5.47 -24.62 1.71
N LEU A 123 6.12 -23.53 1.26
CA LEU A 123 7.51 -23.24 1.62
C LEU A 123 7.66 -22.88 3.10
N ILE A 124 6.76 -22.07 3.65
CA ILE A 124 6.76 -21.72 5.08
C ILE A 124 6.41 -22.95 5.93
N ASP A 125 5.39 -23.72 5.55
CA ASP A 125 5.00 -24.95 6.26
C ASP A 125 6.17 -25.94 6.34
N LYS A 126 6.92 -26.10 5.23
CA LYS A 126 8.12 -26.93 5.19
C LYS A 126 9.22 -26.38 6.11
N ASP A 127 9.53 -25.09 6.02
CA ASP A 127 10.61 -24.50 6.81
C ASP A 127 10.31 -24.52 8.31
N ILE A 128 9.06 -24.29 8.71
CA ILE A 128 8.59 -24.42 10.10
C ILE A 128 8.75 -25.86 10.60
N LYS A 129 8.36 -26.86 9.80
CA LYS A 129 8.51 -28.27 10.19
C LYS A 129 9.97 -28.63 10.47
N GLU A 130 10.90 -28.06 9.72
CA GLU A 130 12.33 -28.32 9.85
C GLU A 130 13.00 -27.45 10.94
N ASN A 131 12.45 -26.27 11.25
CA ASN A 131 13.11 -25.24 12.07
C ASN A 131 12.19 -24.60 13.13
N MET A 132 11.20 -25.33 13.66
CA MET A 132 10.11 -24.81 14.51
C MET A 132 10.56 -23.88 15.65
N ALA A 133 11.72 -24.14 16.28
CA ALA A 133 12.25 -23.32 17.36
C ALA A 133 12.57 -21.85 16.95
N GLN A 134 12.76 -21.58 15.67
CA GLN A 134 13.01 -20.24 15.14
C GLN A 134 11.71 -19.44 14.96
N TYR A 135 10.56 -20.11 14.87
CA TYR A 135 9.26 -19.51 14.61
C TYR A 135 8.48 -19.30 15.92
N LYS A 136 8.79 -18.21 16.62
CA LYS A 136 8.15 -17.88 17.91
C LYS A 136 6.61 -17.82 17.83
N GLY A 137 6.07 -17.40 16.67
CA GLY A 137 4.62 -17.32 16.43
C GLY A 137 3.89 -18.67 16.35
N VAL A 138 4.63 -19.78 16.22
CA VAL A 138 4.07 -21.16 16.16
C VAL A 138 3.82 -21.71 17.57
N ASN A 139 4.53 -21.22 18.59
CA ASN A 139 4.37 -21.63 19.99
C ASN A 139 4.34 -23.16 20.21
N GLY A 140 5.21 -23.89 19.50
CA GLY A 140 5.38 -25.34 19.63
C GLY A 140 4.29 -26.21 18.97
N LYS A 141 3.27 -25.62 18.32
CA LYS A 141 2.24 -26.37 17.60
C LYS A 141 1.95 -25.70 16.25
N THR A 142 2.28 -26.41 15.17
CA THR A 142 2.01 -25.94 13.81
C THR A 142 0.52 -25.85 13.53
N ASP A 143 0.13 -24.81 12.82
CA ASP A 143 -1.19 -24.64 12.24
C ASP A 143 -1.06 -24.09 10.81
N PRO A 144 -1.11 -24.96 9.79
CA PRO A 144 -0.92 -24.56 8.39
C PRO A 144 -2.02 -23.60 7.88
N ASN A 145 -3.13 -23.42 8.61
CA ASN A 145 -4.17 -22.45 8.23
C ASN A 145 -3.77 -21.00 8.56
N ILE A 146 -2.79 -20.78 9.43
CA ILE A 146 -2.48 -19.44 9.94
C ILE A 146 -0.98 -19.15 10.01
N ASP A 147 -0.12 -20.17 10.05
CA ASP A 147 1.33 -20.01 10.18
C ASP A 147 1.95 -19.14 9.08
N PHE A 148 1.58 -19.36 7.81
CA PHE A 148 2.05 -18.53 6.70
C PHE A 148 1.42 -17.13 6.64
N ARG A 149 0.35 -16.87 7.42
CA ARG A 149 -0.36 -15.58 7.44
C ARG A 149 0.07 -14.67 8.59
N ARG A 150 1.09 -15.05 9.37
CA ARG A 150 1.69 -14.20 10.41
C ARG A 150 2.90 -13.44 9.87
N VAL A 151 2.95 -12.13 10.07
CA VAL A 151 4.06 -11.26 9.63
C VAL A 151 5.40 -11.77 10.17
N LEU A 152 5.47 -12.06 11.47
CA LEU A 152 6.70 -12.58 12.10
C LEU A 152 7.19 -13.92 11.53
N ASN A 153 6.28 -14.78 11.05
CA ASN A 153 6.68 -16.04 10.43
C ASN A 153 7.18 -15.80 9.00
N GLN A 154 6.53 -14.92 8.23
CA GLN A 154 7.02 -14.53 6.91
C GLN A 154 8.39 -13.84 6.99
N ASP A 155 8.61 -12.99 7.99
CA ASP A 155 9.91 -12.36 8.29
C ASP A 155 11.03 -13.40 8.42
N VAL A 156 10.88 -14.37 9.34
CA VAL A 156 11.85 -15.44 9.56
C VAL A 156 12.12 -16.21 8.27
N PHE A 157 11.07 -16.56 7.53
CA PHE A 157 11.17 -17.30 6.28
C PHE A 157 11.94 -16.52 5.21
N PHE A 158 11.56 -15.27 4.93
CA PHE A 158 12.18 -14.47 3.88
C PHE A 158 13.62 -14.10 4.24
N LYS A 159 13.90 -13.76 5.49
CA LYS A 159 15.26 -13.49 5.98
C LYS A 159 16.23 -14.64 5.69
N LYS A 160 15.77 -15.88 5.82
CA LYS A 160 16.56 -17.10 5.56
C LYS A 160 16.68 -17.43 4.07
N ASN A 161 15.59 -17.25 3.32
CA ASN A 161 15.47 -17.80 1.97
C ASN A 161 15.71 -16.78 0.84
N CYS A 162 15.69 -15.48 1.12
CA CYS A 162 15.89 -14.40 0.15
C CYS A 162 17.28 -13.75 0.25
N ILE A 163 17.54 -12.81 -0.66
CA ILE A 163 18.65 -11.86 -0.52
C ILE A 163 18.19 -10.76 0.44
N ASN A 164 19.01 -10.46 1.45
CA ASN A 164 18.74 -9.40 2.42
C ASN A 164 19.33 -8.08 1.89
N LEU A 165 18.53 -7.02 1.84
CA LEU A 165 18.88 -5.73 1.28
C LEU A 165 18.91 -4.62 2.34
N THR A 166 19.31 -3.42 1.94
CA THR A 166 19.25 -2.23 2.80
C THR A 166 17.81 -1.96 3.24
N THR A 167 17.61 -1.64 4.51
CA THR A 167 16.31 -1.24 5.07
C THR A 167 16.13 0.28 5.13
N GLU A 168 17.11 1.04 4.65
CA GLU A 168 17.06 2.50 4.60
C GLU A 168 17.05 2.96 3.15
N PHE A 169 15.97 3.64 2.74
CA PHE A 169 15.93 4.37 1.49
C PHE A 169 16.41 5.81 1.72
N LYS A 170 17.12 6.37 0.74
CA LYS A 170 17.70 7.72 0.82
C LYS A 170 17.22 8.54 -0.37
N GLU A 171 16.42 9.56 -0.10
CA GLU A 171 15.91 10.50 -1.09
C GLU A 171 17.05 11.10 -1.92
N GLY A 172 16.92 11.08 -3.25
CA GLY A 172 17.93 11.63 -4.17
C GLY A 172 19.22 10.81 -4.33
N ASP A 173 19.45 9.76 -3.53
CA ASP A 173 20.59 8.86 -3.69
C ASP A 173 20.22 7.70 -4.64
N ILE A 174 20.52 7.90 -5.93
CA ILE A 174 20.22 6.92 -6.98
C ILE A 174 20.84 5.55 -6.69
N ASN A 175 22.05 5.49 -6.13
CA ASN A 175 22.70 4.20 -5.86
C ASN A 175 21.98 3.44 -4.76
N ASN A 176 21.48 4.14 -3.74
CA ASN A 176 20.62 3.55 -2.74
C ASN A 176 19.25 3.15 -3.32
N LEU A 177 18.60 4.02 -4.10
CA LEU A 177 17.25 3.78 -4.63
C LEU A 177 17.18 2.62 -5.62
N LYS A 178 18.30 2.29 -6.29
CA LYS A 178 18.45 1.08 -7.13
C LYS A 178 18.36 -0.22 -6.35
N GLU A 179 18.61 -0.21 -5.03
CA GLU A 179 18.46 -1.41 -4.22
C GLU A 179 16.99 -1.79 -4.00
N TRP A 180 16.03 -0.93 -4.33
CA TRP A 180 14.60 -1.14 -4.12
C TRP A 180 13.92 -1.47 -5.44
N GLN A 181 13.70 -2.74 -5.76
CA GLN A 181 13.22 -3.17 -7.07
C GLN A 181 11.82 -3.80 -6.98
N PRO A 182 11.04 -3.79 -8.09
CA PRO A 182 9.73 -4.41 -8.11
C PRO A 182 9.79 -5.88 -7.65
N GLY A 183 8.81 -6.29 -6.86
CA GLY A 183 8.68 -7.65 -6.35
C GLY A 183 9.47 -7.93 -5.06
N ASP A 184 10.30 -7.00 -4.60
CA ASP A 184 10.92 -7.09 -3.29
C ASP A 184 9.85 -7.03 -2.18
N ILE A 185 10.13 -7.66 -1.05
CA ILE A 185 9.23 -7.70 0.12
C ILE A 185 9.80 -6.82 1.22
N ILE A 186 8.96 -5.97 1.80
CA ILE A 186 9.31 -5.18 2.98
C ILE A 186 8.49 -5.60 4.19
N VAL A 187 9.13 -5.61 5.36
CA VAL A 187 8.52 -6.02 6.63
C VAL A 187 8.71 -4.92 7.66
N PHE A 188 7.67 -4.66 8.44
CA PHE A 188 7.68 -3.82 9.63
C PHE A 188 7.28 -4.69 10.83
N ILE A 189 8.04 -4.63 11.93
CA ILE A 189 7.72 -5.36 13.17
C ILE A 189 7.58 -4.44 14.39
N GLU A 190 8.08 -3.20 14.31
CA GLU A 190 8.00 -2.26 15.40
C GLU A 190 6.66 -1.49 15.34
N GLY A 191 5.92 -1.51 16.44
CA GLY A 191 4.60 -0.89 16.52
C GLY A 191 3.54 -1.74 15.81
N TYR A 192 3.17 -1.34 14.60
CA TYR A 192 2.18 -2.07 13.78
C TYR A 192 2.92 -3.05 12.87
N GLU A 193 2.77 -4.35 13.15
CA GLU A 193 3.29 -5.42 12.29
C GLU A 193 2.65 -5.34 10.91
N HIS A 194 3.47 -5.20 9.88
CA HIS A 194 3.00 -5.00 8.52
C HIS A 194 3.97 -5.55 7.48
N ILE A 195 3.47 -5.86 6.30
CA ILE A 195 4.25 -6.42 5.19
C ILE A 195 3.66 -5.96 3.86
N GLY A 196 4.50 -5.82 2.84
CA GLY A 196 4.07 -5.42 1.50
C GLY A 196 5.08 -5.76 0.42
N ILE A 197 4.68 -5.58 -0.82
CA ILE A 197 5.50 -5.80 -2.02
C ILE A 197 5.88 -4.44 -2.61
N ILE A 198 7.16 -4.24 -2.93
CA ILE A 198 7.65 -3.07 -3.67
C ILE A 198 7.09 -3.09 -5.09
N SER A 199 6.48 -1.98 -5.47
CA SER A 199 5.92 -1.74 -6.79
C SER A 199 6.98 -1.32 -7.82
N ASP A 200 6.68 -1.45 -9.10
CA ASP A 200 7.40 -0.82 -10.21
C ASP A 200 7.11 0.69 -10.34
N LYS A 201 6.13 1.22 -9.60
CA LYS A 201 5.86 2.67 -9.53
C LYS A 201 6.82 3.35 -8.55
N ARG A 202 7.26 4.55 -8.92
CA ARG A 202 8.05 5.46 -8.08
C ARG A 202 7.46 6.86 -8.09
N ASP A 203 7.65 7.60 -7.00
CA ASP A 203 7.30 9.01 -6.94
C ASP A 203 8.36 9.89 -7.63
N GLU A 204 8.22 11.20 -7.49
CA GLU A 204 9.09 12.18 -8.13
C GLU A 204 10.52 12.14 -7.58
N ASP A 205 10.69 11.67 -6.35
CA ASP A 205 11.98 11.53 -5.66
C ASP A 205 12.62 10.15 -5.91
N GLY A 206 11.97 9.30 -6.71
CA GLY A 206 12.44 7.96 -7.04
C GLY A 206 12.16 6.93 -5.96
N ILE A 207 11.42 7.29 -4.90
CA ILE A 207 11.03 6.37 -3.82
C ILE A 207 9.92 5.46 -4.35
N PRO A 208 10.01 4.14 -4.18
CA PRO A 208 9.02 3.22 -4.70
C PRO A 208 7.68 3.30 -3.95
N TYR A 209 6.64 2.81 -4.61
CA TYR A 209 5.37 2.50 -3.97
C TYR A 209 5.42 1.08 -3.38
N VAL A 210 4.46 0.79 -2.49
CA VAL A 210 4.26 -0.48 -1.82
C VAL A 210 2.83 -0.92 -2.07
N ILE A 211 2.65 -2.15 -2.52
CA ILE A 211 1.35 -2.83 -2.58
C ILE A 211 1.17 -3.56 -1.25
N HIS A 212 0.10 -3.24 -0.53
CA HIS A 212 -0.18 -3.79 0.80
C HIS A 212 -1.68 -3.80 1.09
N ASN A 213 -2.07 -4.45 2.19
CA ASN A 213 -3.44 -4.44 2.68
C ASN A 213 -3.51 -4.03 4.15
N SER A 214 -4.22 -2.94 4.42
CA SER A 214 -4.50 -2.39 5.74
C SER A 214 -5.89 -1.79 5.75
N HIS A 215 -6.46 -1.50 6.93
CA HIS A 215 -7.78 -0.86 6.97
C HIS A 215 -7.83 0.45 6.15
N PRO A 216 -8.85 0.68 5.31
CA PRO A 216 -10.03 -0.18 5.08
C PRO A 216 -9.87 -1.31 4.06
N HIS A 217 -8.93 -1.20 3.12
CA HIS A 217 -8.72 -2.17 2.04
C HIS A 217 -7.29 -2.12 1.49
N ALA A 218 -6.97 -3.08 0.61
CA ALA A 218 -5.73 -3.09 -0.13
C ALA A 218 -5.52 -1.82 -0.97
N SER A 219 -4.26 -1.40 -1.07
CA SER A 219 -3.86 -0.20 -1.79
C SER A 219 -2.40 -0.26 -2.25
N GLU A 220 -2.06 0.60 -3.20
CA GLU A 220 -0.70 0.87 -3.62
C GLU A 220 -0.31 2.28 -3.16
N ALA A 221 0.55 2.38 -2.14
CA ALA A 221 0.86 3.63 -1.43
C ALA A 221 2.36 3.96 -1.48
N LYS A 222 2.74 5.23 -1.32
CA LYS A 222 4.16 5.62 -1.31
C LYS A 222 4.88 4.99 -0.12
N LEU A 223 6.08 4.44 -0.32
CA LEU A 223 6.90 3.92 0.78
C LEU A 223 7.24 5.03 1.80
N SER A 224 7.37 6.28 1.36
CA SER A 224 7.61 7.44 2.21
C SER A 224 6.46 7.78 3.18
N TRP A 225 5.27 7.19 3.02
CA TRP A 225 4.15 7.35 3.95
C TRP A 225 4.23 6.40 5.15
N PHE A 226 5.15 5.43 5.14
CA PHE A 226 5.37 4.51 6.25
C PHE A 226 6.41 5.09 7.19
N HIS A 227 6.01 5.38 8.43
CA HIS A 227 6.88 6.03 9.42
C HIS A 227 7.61 5.05 10.35
N ASN A 228 7.14 3.80 10.44
CA ASN A 228 7.83 2.78 11.21
C ASN A 228 9.14 2.37 10.50
N PRO A 229 10.22 2.07 11.24
CA PRO A 229 11.43 1.53 10.64
C PRO A 229 11.15 0.25 9.85
N ILE A 230 11.71 0.16 8.65
CA ILE A 230 11.67 -1.07 7.86
C ILE A 230 12.55 -2.09 8.57
N HIS A 231 11.94 -3.17 9.04
CA HIS A 231 12.63 -4.25 9.75
C HIS A 231 13.40 -5.14 8.79
N GLY A 232 12.77 -5.46 7.65
CA GLY A 232 13.29 -6.39 6.66
C GLY A 232 13.02 -5.90 5.25
N HIS A 233 13.99 -6.10 4.37
CA HIS A 233 13.87 -5.87 2.94
C HIS A 233 14.50 -7.06 2.20
N TYR A 234 13.67 -7.78 1.44
CA TYR A 234 14.00 -9.10 0.92
C TYR A 234 13.73 -9.20 -0.58
N ARG A 235 14.74 -9.65 -1.33
CA ARG A 235 14.59 -9.95 -2.76
C ARG A 235 14.54 -11.45 -3.00
N TRP A 236 13.49 -11.90 -3.69
CA TRP A 236 13.33 -13.29 -4.08
C TRP A 236 14.47 -13.76 -4.99
N LYS A 237 14.86 -15.03 -4.85
CA LYS A 237 15.87 -15.65 -5.70
C LYS A 237 15.18 -16.26 -6.91
N TYR A 238 15.11 -15.45 -7.97
CA TYR A 238 14.58 -15.83 -9.27
C TYR A 238 15.39 -16.92 -9.95
#